data_AF-A0A7S4HR35-F1
#
_entry.id   AF-A0A7S4HR35-F1
#
_cell.length_a   1.000
_cell.length_b   1.000
_cell.length_c   1.000
_cell.angle_alpha   90.00
_cell.angle_beta   90.00
_cell.angle_gamma   90.00
#
_symmetry.space_group_name_H-M   'P 1'
#
loop_
_entity.id
_entity.type
_entity.pdbx_description
1 polymer ?
#
loop_
_entity_poly.entity_id
_entity_poly.type
_entity_poly.pdbx_seq_one_letter_code
_entity_poly.pdbx_strand_id
1 'polypeptide(L)'
;MEKIDNSAEEEAVKGEAREFMSGIVASEAETGVATTATAEGANRVKAWKSTYAAHAKDDGETLMEQFWSIYDANSTSIWTMVYDEADSNESLQQTIEFVASFLKDDGMQSIKDQCFGVVHTLDTLEMEGLWFFNGPDPTQLFGANEDSSWYTWSQLGPEATDLVKKAVANILVPKFKTLSGKEIKDTQVFC
;
A
#
# COMPACT_ATOMS: atom_id res chain seq x y z
N MET A 1 -26.02 -13.46 -28.86
CA MET A 1 -24.84 -12.77 -28.29
C MET A 1 -24.68 -13.37 -26.90
N GLU A 2 -23.99 -14.52 -26.83
CA GLU A 2 -23.73 -15.22 -25.58
C GLU A 2 -22.69 -14.41 -24.79
N LYS A 3 -23.00 -14.10 -23.53
CA LYS A 3 -22.04 -13.55 -22.59
C LYS A 3 -21.12 -14.71 -22.18
N ILE A 4 -19.84 -14.59 -22.49
CA ILE A 4 -18.81 -15.50 -22.00
C ILE A 4 -18.64 -15.18 -20.52
N ASP A 5 -18.91 -16.17 -19.66
CA ASP A 5 -18.79 -16.08 -18.21
C ASP A 5 -17.33 -16.40 -17.83
N ASN A 6 -16.51 -15.35 -17.70
CA ASN A 6 -15.09 -15.45 -17.35
C ASN A 6 -14.85 -15.68 -15.84
N SER A 7 -15.90 -15.75 -15.02
CA SER A 7 -15.76 -15.84 -13.55
C SER A 7 -15.04 -17.09 -13.08
N ALA A 8 -15.19 -18.21 -13.81
CA ALA A 8 -14.55 -19.48 -13.46
C ALA A 8 -13.05 -19.51 -13.79
N GLU A 9 -12.62 -18.81 -14.85
CA GLU A 9 -11.21 -18.71 -15.23
C GLU A 9 -10.47 -17.74 -14.30
N GLU A 10 -11.13 -16.66 -13.87
CA GLU A 10 -10.55 -15.69 -12.93
C GLU A 10 -10.34 -16.27 -11.53
N GLU A 11 -11.29 -17.07 -11.02
CA GLU A 11 -11.16 -17.77 -9.74
C GLU A 11 -10.08 -18.87 -9.77
N ALA A 12 -9.85 -19.50 -10.92
CA ALA A 12 -8.78 -20.47 -11.09
C ALA A 12 -7.40 -19.81 -11.02
N VAL A 13 -7.22 -18.65 -11.66
CA VAL A 13 -5.97 -17.87 -11.60
C VAL A 13 -5.71 -17.36 -10.18
N LYS A 14 -6.75 -16.92 -9.46
CA LYS A 14 -6.64 -16.53 -8.04
C LYS A 14 -6.27 -17.72 -7.14
N GLY A 15 -6.79 -18.91 -7.43
CA GLY A 15 -6.41 -20.16 -6.75
C GLY A 15 -4.94 -20.52 -6.95
N GLU A 16 -4.45 -20.43 -8.19
CA GLU A 16 -3.06 -20.70 -8.53
C GLU A 16 -2.09 -19.67 -7.93
N ALA A 17 -2.48 -18.39 -7.88
CA ALA A 17 -1.70 -17.35 -7.19
C ALA A 17 -1.60 -17.63 -5.68
N ARG A 18 -2.68 -18.11 -5.04
CA ARG A 18 -2.68 -18.51 -3.63
C ARG A 18 -1.80 -19.74 -3.38
N GLU A 19 -1.79 -20.73 -4.26
CA GLU A 19 -0.91 -21.91 -4.16
C GLU A 19 0.56 -21.57 -4.41
N PHE A 20 0.87 -20.73 -5.39
CA PHE A 20 2.23 -20.28 -5.68
C PHE A 20 2.84 -19.53 -4.49
N MET A 21 2.06 -18.65 -3.84
CA MET A 21 2.48 -17.92 -2.65
C MET A 21 2.69 -18.84 -1.44
N SER A 22 1.87 -19.89 -1.30
CA SER A 22 2.03 -20.91 -0.24
C SER A 22 3.28 -21.78 -0.45
N GLY A 23 3.62 -22.09 -1.71
CA GLY A 23 4.75 -22.94 -2.09
C GLY A 23 6.13 -22.32 -1.86
N ILE A 24 6.26 -20.99 -1.94
CA ILE A 24 7.53 -20.28 -1.72
C ILE A 24 8.00 -20.37 -0.25
N VAL A 25 7.10 -20.60 0.71
CA VAL A 25 7.43 -20.66 2.14
C VAL A 25 8.14 -21.98 2.53
N ALA A 26 8.13 -23.00 1.68
CA ALA A 26 8.61 -24.34 2.04
C ALA A 26 10.10 -24.60 1.76
N SER A 27 10.84 -23.68 1.14
CA SER A 27 12.28 -23.87 0.94
C SER A 27 13.08 -22.59 1.09
N GLU A 28 13.52 -22.30 2.31
CA GLU A 28 14.93 -21.93 2.58
C GLU A 28 15.19 -21.90 4.09
N ALA A 29 16.30 -22.53 4.47
CA ALA A 29 16.78 -22.67 5.84
C ALA A 29 17.65 -21.47 6.24
N GLU A 30 17.50 -21.05 7.50
CA GLU A 30 18.46 -20.35 8.35
C GLU A 30 19.18 -19.10 7.80
N THR A 31 18.48 -17.96 7.81
CA THR A 31 18.90 -16.78 8.59
C THR A 31 17.64 -16.16 9.18
N GLY A 32 17.63 -15.86 10.48
CA GLY A 32 16.45 -15.37 11.18
C GLY A 32 16.05 -13.96 10.72
N VAL A 33 15.26 -13.88 9.65
CA VAL A 33 14.54 -12.67 9.24
C VAL A 33 13.10 -12.86 9.69
N ALA A 34 12.64 -11.98 10.58
CA ALA A 34 11.30 -12.06 11.18
C ALA A 34 10.24 -11.93 10.08
N THR A 35 9.56 -13.03 9.74
CA THR A 35 8.51 -13.11 8.72
C THR A 35 7.15 -12.61 9.18
N THR A 36 7.06 -11.95 10.34
CA THR A 36 5.78 -11.58 10.97
C THR A 36 5.81 -10.20 11.61
N ALA A 37 4.64 -9.59 11.74
CA ALA A 37 4.45 -8.34 12.48
C ALA A 37 5.06 -8.42 13.88
N THR A 38 5.75 -7.36 14.29
CA THR A 38 6.50 -7.29 15.56
C THR A 38 6.02 -6.13 16.43
N ALA A 39 6.27 -6.19 17.74
CA ALA A 39 6.01 -5.05 18.62
C ALA A 39 6.86 -3.82 18.23
N GLU A 40 8.07 -4.05 17.74
CA GLU A 40 8.95 -2.98 17.27
C GLU A 40 8.41 -2.30 16.01
N GLY A 41 8.01 -3.09 14.99
CA GLY A 41 7.40 -2.54 13.78
C GLY A 41 6.09 -1.81 14.06
N ALA A 42 5.24 -2.31 14.98
CA ALA A 42 4.04 -1.61 15.42
C ALA A 42 4.35 -0.25 16.05
N ASN A 43 5.39 -0.19 16.90
CA ASN A 43 5.84 1.07 17.49
C ASN A 43 6.36 2.05 16.43
N ARG A 44 7.04 1.55 15.39
CA ARG A 44 7.52 2.37 14.26
C ARG A 44 6.35 2.90 13.42
N VAL A 45 5.36 2.08 13.09
CA VAL A 45 4.13 2.51 12.42
C VAL A 45 3.41 3.58 13.23
N LYS A 46 3.26 3.38 14.55
CA LYS A 46 2.63 4.37 15.44
C LYS A 46 3.42 5.69 15.52
N ALA A 47 4.75 5.61 15.60
CA ALA A 47 5.63 6.78 15.58
C ALA A 47 5.50 7.54 14.25
N TRP A 48 5.46 6.81 13.13
CA TRP A 48 5.27 7.39 11.82
C TRP A 48 3.92 8.11 11.70
N LYS A 49 2.81 7.49 12.10
CA LYS A 49 1.48 8.14 12.11
C LYS A 49 1.47 9.46 12.87
N SER A 50 2.10 9.47 14.04
CA SER A 50 2.19 10.67 14.89
C SER A 50 3.02 11.77 14.21
N THR A 51 4.13 11.38 13.58
CA THR A 51 5.02 12.25 12.81
C THR A 51 4.29 12.86 11.61
N TYR A 52 3.64 12.02 10.80
CA TYR A 52 2.88 12.46 9.64
C TYR A 52 1.74 13.40 10.04
N ALA A 53 0.96 13.08 11.08
CA ALA A 53 -0.11 13.95 11.55
C ALA A 53 0.37 15.33 12.01
N ALA A 54 1.58 15.42 12.57
CA ALA A 54 2.18 16.68 13.00
C ALA A 54 2.76 17.50 11.84
N HIS A 55 3.32 16.84 10.82
CA HIS A 55 4.22 17.48 9.85
C HIS A 55 3.78 17.35 8.37
N ALA A 56 2.68 16.67 8.05
CA ALA A 56 2.24 16.46 6.66
C ALA A 56 1.94 17.76 5.89
N LYS A 57 1.74 18.89 6.59
CA LYS A 57 1.49 20.21 6.00
C LYS A 57 2.73 21.11 5.99
N ASP A 58 3.83 20.64 6.57
CA ASP A 58 5.09 21.37 6.66
C ASP A 58 5.91 21.15 5.38
N ASP A 59 7.22 21.30 5.50
CA ASP A 59 8.17 21.03 4.44
C ASP A 59 8.32 19.52 4.17
N GLY A 60 8.17 19.14 2.90
CA GLY A 60 8.20 17.73 2.49
C GLY A 60 9.59 17.09 2.63
N GLU A 61 10.68 17.87 2.56
CA GLU A 61 12.03 17.34 2.78
C GLU A 61 12.22 16.92 4.24
N THR A 62 11.81 17.78 5.18
CA THR A 62 11.80 17.46 6.62
C THR A 62 10.95 16.22 6.93
N LEU A 63 9.76 16.09 6.34
CA LEU A 63 8.90 14.92 6.55
C LEU A 63 9.58 13.62 6.07
N MET A 64 10.28 13.67 4.94
CA MET A 64 11.01 12.52 4.42
C MET A 64 12.22 12.15 5.29
N GLU A 65 12.97 13.13 5.80
CA GLU A 65 14.06 12.86 6.75
C GLU A 65 13.54 12.12 8.00
N GLN A 66 12.40 12.55 8.52
CA GLN A 66 11.77 11.91 9.67
C GLN A 66 11.28 10.49 9.33
N PHE A 67 10.67 10.29 8.17
CA PHE A 67 10.25 8.96 7.70
C PHE A 67 11.44 7.98 7.69
N TRP A 68 12.55 8.38 7.07
CA TRP A 68 13.74 7.53 6.96
C TRP A 68 14.46 7.32 8.30
N SER A 69 14.26 8.19 9.28
CA SER A 69 14.75 7.97 10.65
C SER A 69 13.97 6.89 11.40
N ILE A 70 12.72 6.63 11.01
CA ILE A 70 11.83 5.64 11.60
C ILE A 70 11.91 4.29 10.86
N TYR A 71 12.16 4.33 9.55
CA TYR A 71 12.22 3.14 8.70
C TYR A 71 13.30 2.16 9.17
N ASP A 72 12.92 0.89 9.24
CA ASP A 72 13.85 -0.23 9.45
C ASP A 72 13.34 -1.44 8.67
N ALA A 73 14.11 -1.88 7.68
CA ALA A 73 13.71 -2.95 6.78
C ALA A 73 13.55 -4.31 7.47
N ASN A 74 14.12 -4.50 8.66
CA ASN A 74 13.98 -5.76 9.41
C ASN A 74 12.63 -5.87 10.14
N SER A 75 12.01 -4.74 10.45
CA SER A 75 10.78 -4.69 11.24
C SER A 75 9.60 -4.05 10.49
N THR A 76 9.84 -3.45 9.33
CA THR A 76 8.85 -2.75 8.54
C THR A 76 9.09 -2.88 7.04
N SER A 77 8.06 -2.66 6.23
CA SER A 77 8.15 -2.67 4.77
C SER A 77 7.36 -1.53 4.14
N ILE A 78 7.74 -1.17 2.92
CA ILE A 78 7.12 -0.12 2.12
C ILE A 78 6.58 -0.75 0.85
N TRP A 79 5.34 -0.45 0.51
CA TRP A 79 4.66 -1.02 -0.64
C TRP A 79 3.92 0.06 -1.41
N THR A 80 3.94 -0.02 -2.73
CA THR A 80 3.03 0.73 -3.58
C THR A 80 1.79 -0.10 -3.88
N MET A 81 0.68 0.60 -4.10
CA MET A 81 -0.61 0.06 -4.47
C MET A 81 -1.07 0.79 -5.74
N VAL A 82 -1.53 0.05 -6.75
CA VAL A 82 -2.15 0.59 -7.96
C VAL A 82 -3.46 -0.16 -8.18
N TYR A 83 -4.57 0.54 -8.41
CA TYR A 83 -5.86 -0.11 -8.69
C TYR A 83 -5.91 -0.64 -10.12
N ASP A 84 -6.26 -1.91 -10.28
CA ASP A 84 -6.16 -2.61 -11.57
C ASP A 84 -7.32 -2.28 -12.52
N GLU A 85 -8.48 -1.89 -11.97
CA GLU A 85 -9.73 -1.70 -12.71
C GLU A 85 -10.08 -0.22 -12.91
N ALA A 86 -9.07 0.64 -13.10
CA ALA A 86 -9.28 2.07 -13.29
C ALA A 86 -10.21 2.39 -14.49
N ASP A 87 -10.19 1.57 -15.53
CA ASP A 87 -11.06 1.69 -16.71
C ASP A 87 -12.55 1.47 -16.40
N SER A 88 -12.86 0.82 -15.28
CA SER A 88 -14.22 0.57 -14.79
C SER A 88 -14.80 1.75 -13.99
N ASN A 89 -13.99 2.78 -13.69
CA ASN A 89 -14.45 3.96 -12.97
C ASN A 89 -15.24 4.91 -13.89
N GLU A 90 -16.47 5.25 -13.47
CA GLU A 90 -17.34 6.12 -14.28
C GLU A 90 -17.19 7.62 -13.96
N SER A 91 -16.77 7.97 -12.74
CA SER A 91 -16.60 9.37 -12.34
C SER A 91 -15.64 9.56 -11.18
N LEU A 92 -14.97 10.71 -11.15
CA LEU A 92 -14.02 11.10 -10.11
C LEU A 92 -14.62 11.02 -8.69
N GLN A 93 -15.86 11.48 -8.53
CA GLN A 93 -16.52 11.50 -7.23
C GLN A 93 -16.76 10.07 -6.71
N GLN A 94 -17.20 9.15 -7.59
CA GLN A 94 -17.38 7.74 -7.22
C GLN A 94 -16.03 7.08 -6.93
N THR A 95 -14.98 7.39 -7.69
CA THR A 95 -13.61 6.89 -7.43
C THR A 95 -13.11 7.31 -6.05
N ILE A 96 -13.33 8.58 -5.66
CA ILE A 96 -12.98 9.10 -4.34
C ILE A 96 -13.79 8.39 -3.24
N GLU A 97 -15.09 8.21 -3.45
CA GLU A 97 -15.97 7.53 -2.51
C GLU A 97 -15.63 6.04 -2.36
N PHE A 98 -15.21 5.39 -3.44
CA PHE A 98 -14.73 4.01 -3.42
C PHE A 98 -13.48 3.88 -2.56
N VAL A 99 -12.48 4.74 -2.73
CA VAL A 99 -11.28 4.75 -1.86
C VAL A 99 -11.69 4.99 -0.40
N ALA A 100 -12.62 5.92 -0.15
CA ALA A 100 -13.10 6.19 1.20
C ALA A 100 -13.83 4.99 1.83
N SER A 101 -14.57 4.22 1.03
CA SER A 101 -15.25 2.99 1.45
C SER A 101 -14.23 1.89 1.74
N PHE A 102 -13.29 1.66 0.83
CA PHE A 102 -12.21 0.70 0.99
C PHE A 102 -11.44 0.96 2.28
N LEU A 103 -11.04 2.20 2.55
CA LEU A 103 -10.33 2.55 3.78
C LEU A 103 -11.16 2.39 5.06
N LYS A 104 -12.50 2.40 4.96
CA LYS A 104 -13.42 2.23 6.10
C LYS A 104 -13.93 0.80 6.28
N ASP A 105 -13.62 -0.09 5.34
CA ASP A 105 -13.96 -1.49 5.42
C ASP A 105 -13.45 -2.13 6.73
N ASP A 106 -14.23 -3.04 7.31
CA ASP A 106 -13.93 -3.66 8.60
C ASP A 106 -12.61 -4.45 8.57
N GLY A 107 -12.29 -5.07 7.43
CA GLY A 107 -11.02 -5.73 7.19
C GLY A 107 -9.85 -4.76 7.26
N MET A 108 -9.96 -3.61 6.59
CA MET A 108 -8.98 -2.54 6.68
C MET A 108 -8.87 -1.97 8.10
N GLN A 109 -9.98 -1.66 8.74
CA GLN A 109 -9.99 -1.12 10.10
C GLN A 109 -9.37 -2.09 11.11
N SER A 110 -9.48 -3.41 10.89
CA SER A 110 -8.90 -4.42 11.77
C SER A 110 -7.36 -4.39 11.79
N ILE A 111 -6.72 -3.97 10.71
CA ILE A 111 -5.26 -3.87 10.59
C ILE A 111 -4.73 -2.45 10.83
N LYS A 112 -5.60 -1.52 11.25
CA LYS A 112 -5.26 -0.11 11.39
C LYS A 112 -4.00 0.11 12.21
N ASP A 113 -3.81 -0.59 13.31
CA ASP A 113 -2.61 -0.42 14.16
C ASP A 113 -1.32 -1.01 13.56
N GLN A 114 -1.42 -1.77 12.47
CA GLN A 114 -0.31 -2.48 11.82
C GLN A 114 0.21 -1.77 10.56
N CYS A 115 -0.48 -0.74 10.07
CA CYS A 115 -0.04 -0.04 8.88
C CYS A 115 -0.43 1.45 8.85
N PHE A 116 0.19 2.15 7.91
CA PHE A 116 -0.17 3.49 7.46
C PHE A 116 -0.29 3.46 5.94
N GLY A 117 -1.26 4.19 5.38
CA GLY A 117 -1.45 4.29 3.94
C GLY A 117 -1.74 5.71 3.49
N VAL A 118 -1.27 6.06 2.29
CA VAL A 118 -1.69 7.23 1.52
C VAL A 118 -2.18 6.72 0.16
N VAL A 119 -3.36 7.16 -0.25
CA VAL A 119 -3.95 6.82 -1.54
C VAL A 119 -4.32 8.10 -2.26
N HIS A 120 -3.87 8.24 -3.50
CA HIS A 120 -4.19 9.36 -4.38
C HIS A 120 -5.18 8.91 -5.45
N THR A 121 -6.19 9.74 -5.67
CA THR A 121 -7.05 9.62 -6.86
C THR A 121 -6.56 10.62 -7.90
N LEU A 122 -6.27 10.13 -9.10
CA LEU A 122 -5.74 10.91 -10.21
C LEU A 122 -6.86 11.44 -11.12
N ASP A 123 -6.55 12.42 -11.97
CA ASP A 123 -7.48 13.00 -12.94
C ASP A 123 -7.96 12.03 -14.02
N THR A 124 -7.19 10.98 -14.24
CA THR A 124 -7.46 9.83 -15.10
C THR A 124 -8.32 8.74 -14.44
N LEU A 125 -8.84 8.98 -13.22
CA LEU A 125 -9.58 8.01 -12.40
C LEU A 125 -8.76 6.81 -11.92
N GLU A 126 -7.45 6.82 -12.14
CA GLU A 126 -6.54 5.85 -11.55
C GLU A 126 -6.33 6.13 -10.06
N MET A 127 -6.00 5.08 -9.32
CA MET A 127 -5.66 5.17 -7.90
C MET A 127 -4.25 4.63 -7.72
N GLU A 128 -3.40 5.43 -7.09
CA GLU A 128 -2.03 5.06 -6.75
C GLU A 128 -1.78 5.40 -5.28
N GLY A 129 -1.08 4.53 -4.55
CA GLY A 129 -0.86 4.71 -3.13
C GLY A 129 0.47 4.14 -2.63
N LEU A 130 0.82 4.53 -1.41
CA LEU A 130 1.97 4.03 -0.68
C LEU A 130 1.53 3.60 0.72
N TRP A 131 2.05 2.45 1.13
CA TRP A 131 1.74 1.80 2.39
C TRP A 131 3.01 1.47 3.15
N PHE A 132 2.96 1.68 4.46
CA PHE A 132 4.01 1.37 5.42
C PHE A 132 3.48 0.36 6.43
N PHE A 133 4.04 -0.86 6.42
CA PHE A 133 3.54 -2.00 7.18
C PHE A 133 4.48 -2.40 8.32
N ASN A 134 3.89 -2.96 9.38
CA ASN A 134 4.58 -3.72 10.41
C ASN A 134 4.95 -5.12 9.89
N GLY A 135 6.24 -5.39 9.77
CA GLY A 135 6.79 -6.62 9.21
C GLY A 135 7.19 -6.49 7.73
N PRO A 136 7.96 -7.46 7.22
CA PRO A 136 8.47 -7.44 5.86
C PRO A 136 7.40 -7.76 4.80
N ASP A 137 6.28 -8.37 5.21
CA ASP A 137 5.25 -8.91 4.32
C ASP A 137 3.84 -8.40 4.72
N PRO A 138 3.06 -7.85 3.78
CA PRO A 138 1.71 -7.36 4.01
C PRO A 138 0.64 -8.47 3.97
N THR A 139 0.98 -9.75 4.15
CA THR A 139 0.05 -10.88 4.20
C THR A 139 -1.14 -10.64 5.14
N GLN A 140 -0.93 -9.87 6.22
CA GLN A 140 -1.99 -9.45 7.13
C GLN A 140 -3.08 -8.61 6.46
N LEU A 141 -2.73 -7.80 5.45
CA LEU A 141 -3.66 -7.06 4.60
C LEU A 141 -4.45 -8.02 3.69
N PHE A 142 -3.75 -8.90 2.97
CA PHE A 142 -4.36 -9.79 1.99
C PHE A 142 -5.33 -10.81 2.61
N GLY A 143 -5.06 -11.24 3.83
CA GLY A 143 -5.97 -12.12 4.58
C GLY A 143 -7.15 -11.37 5.22
N ALA A 144 -7.04 -10.07 5.43
CA ALA A 144 -8.07 -9.28 6.13
C ALA A 144 -9.09 -8.63 5.20
N ASN A 145 -8.75 -8.38 3.93
CA ASN A 145 -9.63 -7.68 2.99
C ASN A 145 -9.61 -8.35 1.59
N GLU A 146 -10.75 -8.89 1.14
CA GLU A 146 -10.89 -9.52 -0.18
C GLU A 146 -10.71 -8.52 -1.33
N ASP A 147 -11.08 -7.24 -1.12
CA ASP A 147 -10.95 -6.17 -2.12
C ASP A 147 -9.49 -5.78 -2.37
N SER A 148 -8.55 -6.19 -1.50
CA SER A 148 -7.11 -5.97 -1.72
C SER A 148 -6.59 -6.66 -2.98
N SER A 149 -7.33 -7.64 -3.50
CA SER A 149 -7.02 -8.37 -4.74
C SER A 149 -7.28 -7.59 -6.03
N TRP A 150 -7.97 -6.45 -5.97
CA TRP A 150 -8.18 -5.55 -7.11
C TRP A 150 -7.07 -4.51 -7.28
N TYR A 151 -5.99 -4.68 -6.52
CA TYR A 151 -4.84 -3.79 -6.57
C TYR A 151 -3.57 -4.59 -6.82
N THR A 152 -2.73 -4.07 -7.69
CA THR A 152 -1.34 -4.50 -7.81
C THR A 152 -0.52 -3.90 -6.67
N TRP A 153 0.15 -4.77 -5.92
CA TRP A 153 1.05 -4.39 -4.83
C TRP A 153 2.50 -4.65 -5.23
N SER A 154 3.38 -3.71 -4.93
CA SER A 154 4.82 -3.87 -5.21
C SER A 154 5.65 -3.32 -4.06
N GLN A 155 6.59 -4.12 -3.57
CA GLN A 155 7.48 -3.70 -2.49
C GLN A 155 8.49 -2.67 -3.01
N LEU A 156 8.71 -1.60 -2.24
CA LEU A 156 9.80 -0.65 -2.43
C LEU A 156 10.86 -0.90 -1.35
N GLY A 157 12.09 -1.22 -1.77
CA GLY A 157 13.17 -1.61 -0.85
C GLY A 157 13.51 -3.10 -0.99
N PRO A 158 14.07 -3.75 0.04
CA PRO A 158 14.21 -3.30 1.44
C PRO A 158 15.28 -2.22 1.67
N GLU A 159 16.23 -2.07 0.75
CA GLU A 159 17.31 -1.10 0.90
C GLU A 159 16.83 0.33 0.61
N ALA A 160 17.12 1.27 1.51
CA ALA A 160 16.80 2.69 1.37
C ALA A 160 17.77 3.41 0.40
N THR A 161 17.88 2.88 -0.81
CA THR A 161 18.65 3.47 -1.91
C THR A 161 18.06 4.80 -2.35
N ASP A 162 18.84 5.64 -3.04
CA ASP A 162 18.36 6.93 -3.54
C ASP A 162 17.15 6.80 -4.48
N LEU A 163 17.07 5.69 -5.24
CA LEU A 163 15.93 5.40 -6.10
C LEU A 163 14.66 5.10 -5.29
N VAL A 164 14.78 4.27 -4.25
CA VAL A 164 13.67 3.97 -3.34
C VAL A 164 13.25 5.23 -2.60
N LYS A 165 14.20 5.99 -2.05
CA LYS A 165 13.94 7.27 -1.37
C LYS A 165 13.17 8.25 -2.24
N LYS A 166 13.58 8.36 -3.51
CA LYS A 166 12.91 9.20 -4.50
C LYS A 166 11.51 8.69 -4.84
N ALA A 167 11.32 7.38 -5.00
CA ALA A 167 10.01 6.80 -5.28
C ALA A 167 9.03 7.04 -4.12
N VAL A 168 9.44 6.80 -2.88
CA VAL A 168 8.63 7.09 -1.69
C VAL A 168 8.30 8.57 -1.60
N ALA A 169 9.29 9.46 -1.78
CA ALA A 169 9.05 10.90 -1.73
C ALA A 169 8.07 11.37 -2.81
N ASN A 170 8.14 10.81 -4.03
CA ASN A 170 7.22 11.16 -5.11
C ASN A 170 5.76 10.85 -4.77
N ILE A 171 5.49 9.81 -3.98
CA ILE A 171 4.12 9.42 -3.59
C ILE A 171 3.73 10.10 -2.28
N LEU A 172 4.58 10.05 -1.26
CA LEU A 172 4.23 10.52 0.08
C LEU A 172 4.19 12.05 0.19
N VAL A 173 5.04 12.75 -0.60
CA VAL A 173 5.14 14.22 -0.65
C VAL A 173 5.19 14.71 -2.11
N PRO A 174 4.13 14.49 -2.90
CA PRO A 174 4.15 14.72 -4.34
C PRO A 174 4.39 16.20 -4.65
N LYS A 175 5.50 16.48 -5.32
CA LYS A 175 5.80 17.84 -5.81
C LYS A 175 4.76 18.23 -6.87
N PHE A 176 4.32 19.49 -6.82
CA PHE A 176 3.35 20.06 -7.75
C PHE A 176 1.97 19.37 -7.79
N LYS A 177 1.63 18.54 -6.79
CA LYS A 177 0.39 17.74 -6.77
C LYS A 177 0.23 16.86 -8.01
N THR A 178 1.34 16.33 -8.51
CA THR A 178 1.31 15.39 -9.64
C THR A 178 1.99 14.09 -9.26
N LEU A 179 1.45 12.98 -9.76
CA LEU A 179 2.03 11.65 -9.64
C LEU A 179 2.08 11.01 -11.03
N SER A 180 3.22 10.46 -11.42
CA SER A 180 3.39 9.83 -12.75
C SER A 180 2.97 10.72 -13.95
N GLY A 181 3.08 12.05 -13.80
CA GLY A 181 2.68 13.04 -14.81
C GLY A 181 1.19 13.39 -14.84
N LYS A 182 0.40 12.82 -13.93
CA LYS A 182 -1.06 13.01 -13.79
C LYS A 182 -1.36 13.91 -12.59
N GLU A 183 -2.48 14.62 -12.63
CA GLU A 183 -2.86 15.55 -11.55
C GLU A 183 -3.53 14.77 -10.41
N ILE A 184 -3.08 15.01 -9.17
CA ILE A 184 -3.73 14.45 -7.98
C ILE A 184 -4.99 15.27 -7.68
N LYS A 185 -6.15 14.62 -7.76
CA LYS A 185 -7.46 15.23 -7.50
C LYS A 185 -7.92 15.07 -6.06
N ASP A 186 -7.55 13.97 -5.43
CA ASP A 186 -7.85 13.72 -4.03
C ASP A 186 -6.72 12.92 -3.36
N THR A 187 -6.61 13.02 -2.03
CA THR A 187 -5.65 12.26 -1.24
C THR A 187 -6.27 11.84 0.07
N GLN A 188 -6.32 10.53 0.31
CA GLN A 188 -6.87 9.94 1.52
C GLN A 188 -5.77 9.23 2.29
N VAL A 189 -5.82 9.39 3.61
CA VAL A 189 -4.82 8.86 4.53
C VAL A 189 -5.47 7.83 5.44
N PHE A 190 -4.85 6.66 5.49
CA PHE A 190 -5.20 5.59 6.42
C PHE A 190 -4.26 5.64 7.62
N CYS A 191 -4.74 6.19 8.73
CA CYS A 191 -3.99 6.34 9.98
C CYS A 191 -4.85 6.05 11.20
#